data_AF-A0A946AF97-F1
#
_entry.id   AF-A0A946AF97-F1
#
_cell.length_a   1.000
_cell.length_b   1.000
_cell.length_c   1.000
_cell.angle_alpha   90.00
_cell.angle_beta   90.00
_cell.angle_gamma   90.00
#
_symmetry.space_group_name_H-M   'P 1'
#
loop_
_entity.id
_entity.type
_entity.pdbx_description
1 polymer ?
#
loop_
_entity_poly.entity_id
_entity_poly.type
_entity_poly.pdbx_seq_one_letter_code
_entity_poly.pdbx_strand_id
1 'polypeptide(L)'
;ENLDQRAPTWSAGKPAVVLGAGGASRAVIVALLEAGVCELRLANRTAERADALAQEFGAGVVPVAWEERDAALDGAGLLVNTTQLGMTGQPDLEIALDPLDGDAVVYDLVYAPLETDLLYRAGARHLATVDGLGMLLHQARPGFAAWFGREPEVTGALYAYVAEGL
;
A
#
# COMPACT_ATOMS: atom_id res chain seq x y z
N GLU A 1 -8.40 -6.91 2.82
CA GLU A 1 -8.06 -8.35 2.79
C GLU A 1 -6.57 -8.65 2.94
N ASN A 2 -5.70 -8.33 1.97
CA ASN A 2 -4.26 -8.66 2.11
C ASN A 2 -3.62 -8.01 3.34
N LEU A 3 -3.87 -6.72 3.54
CA LEU A 3 -3.40 -5.98 4.71
C LEU A 3 -3.89 -6.63 6.02
N ASP A 4 -5.18 -6.96 6.10
CA ASP A 4 -5.78 -7.60 7.28
C ASP A 4 -5.20 -9.00 7.58
N GLN A 5 -4.92 -9.76 6.52
CA GLN A 5 -4.38 -11.12 6.65
C GLN A 5 -2.91 -11.14 7.06
N ARG A 6 -2.12 -10.16 6.59
CA ARG A 6 -0.65 -10.18 6.72
C ARG A 6 -0.12 -9.26 7.80
N ALA A 7 -0.88 -8.25 8.20
CA ALA A 7 -0.55 -7.36 9.30
C ALA A 7 -1.74 -7.24 10.26
N PRO A 8 -2.18 -8.29 10.97
CA PRO A 8 -3.37 -8.27 11.82
C PRO A 8 -3.31 -7.27 12.99
N THR A 9 -2.12 -6.71 13.27
CA THR A 9 -1.89 -5.65 14.25
C THR A 9 -2.18 -4.25 13.72
N TRP A 10 -2.38 -4.09 12.40
CA TRP A 10 -2.72 -2.80 11.80
C TRP A 10 -4.11 -2.34 12.28
N SER A 11 -4.30 -1.03 12.37
CA SER A 11 -5.60 -0.45 12.67
C SER A 11 -5.81 0.88 11.97
N ALA A 12 -7.06 1.22 11.71
CA ALA A 12 -7.45 2.49 11.11
C ALA A 12 -7.42 3.69 12.09
N GLY A 13 -7.01 3.47 13.35
CA GLY A 13 -6.99 4.50 14.38
C GLY A 13 -5.83 5.50 14.28
N LYS A 14 -4.85 5.24 13.41
CA LYS A 14 -3.72 6.13 13.12
C LYS A 14 -3.79 6.61 11.66
N PRO A 15 -3.17 7.75 11.34
CA PRO A 15 -3.03 8.20 9.95
C PRO A 15 -2.39 7.15 9.04
N ALA A 16 -2.80 7.13 7.78
CA ALA A 16 -2.16 6.34 6.73
C ALA A 16 -1.47 7.27 5.72
N VAL A 17 -0.31 6.87 5.22
CA VAL A 17 0.40 7.55 4.13
C VAL A 17 0.31 6.70 2.88
N VAL A 18 -0.14 7.30 1.77
CA VAL A 18 -0.18 6.66 0.46
C VAL A 18 0.73 7.41 -0.49
N LEU A 19 1.67 6.70 -1.10
CA LEU A 19 2.57 7.23 -2.11
C LEU A 19 2.06 6.84 -3.51
N GLY A 20 1.87 7.84 -4.37
CA GLY A 20 1.36 7.68 -5.72
C GLY A 20 -0.12 8.04 -5.84
N ALA A 21 -0.48 8.59 -7.01
CA ALA A 21 -1.86 9.00 -7.33
C ALA A 21 -2.37 8.33 -8.63
N GLY A 22 -2.06 7.03 -8.80
CA GLY A 22 -2.48 6.22 -9.94
C GLY A 22 -3.78 5.45 -9.70
N GLY A 23 -4.11 4.53 -10.61
CA GLY A 23 -5.30 3.67 -10.49
C GLY A 23 -5.31 2.81 -9.23
N ALA A 24 -4.16 2.21 -8.88
CA ALA A 24 -4.02 1.42 -7.65
C ALA A 24 -4.23 2.27 -6.38
N SER A 25 -3.72 3.52 -6.38
CA SER A 25 -3.90 4.46 -5.28
C SER A 25 -5.38 4.73 -4.98
N ARG A 26 -6.21 4.92 -6.02
CA ARG A 26 -7.66 5.11 -5.85
C ARG A 26 -8.31 3.95 -5.11
N ALA A 27 -7.98 2.70 -5.47
CA ALA A 27 -8.51 1.53 -4.80
C ALA A 27 -8.06 1.44 -3.34
N VAL A 28 -6.79 1.76 -3.07
CA VAL A 28 -6.25 1.82 -1.70
C VAL A 28 -6.94 2.90 -0.88
N ILE A 29 -7.13 4.11 -1.42
CA ILE A 29 -7.80 5.22 -0.73
C ILE A 29 -9.22 4.82 -0.34
N VAL A 30 -10.00 4.26 -1.28
CA VAL A 30 -11.36 3.77 -0.99
C VAL A 30 -11.34 2.75 0.15
N ALA A 31 -10.48 1.73 0.04
CA ALA A 31 -10.41 0.67 1.05
C ALA A 31 -10.02 1.19 2.44
N LEU A 32 -9.11 2.17 2.52
CA LEU A 32 -8.67 2.76 3.79
C LEU A 32 -9.74 3.66 4.40
N LEU A 33 -10.44 4.46 3.59
CA LEU A 33 -11.55 5.28 4.07
C LEU A 33 -12.72 4.42 4.56
N GLU A 34 -13.04 3.33 3.85
CA GLU A 34 -14.06 2.36 4.28
C GLU A 34 -13.67 1.62 5.56
N ALA A 35 -12.37 1.37 5.76
CA ALA A 35 -11.84 0.81 7.01
C ALA A 35 -11.86 1.81 8.18
N GLY A 36 -12.17 3.08 7.93
CA GLY A 36 -12.31 4.12 8.95
C GLY A 36 -11.05 4.95 9.22
N VAL A 37 -10.09 4.98 8.30
CA VAL A 37 -8.92 5.87 8.42
C VAL A 37 -9.41 7.32 8.32
N CYS A 38 -9.26 8.07 9.42
CA CYS A 38 -9.73 9.46 9.50
C CYS A 38 -8.81 10.47 8.80
N GLU A 39 -7.53 10.13 8.63
CA GLU A 39 -6.52 10.98 8.00
C GLU A 39 -5.64 10.14 7.07
N LEU A 40 -5.77 10.37 5.76
CA LEU A 40 -4.95 9.75 4.72
C LEU A 40 -4.08 10.83 4.07
N ARG A 41 -2.77 10.75 4.28
CA ARG A 41 -1.78 11.65 3.69
C ARG A 41 -1.36 11.11 2.32
N LEU A 42 -1.64 11.85 1.26
CA LEU A 42 -1.39 11.41 -0.11
C LEU A 42 -0.24 12.22 -0.73
N ALA A 43 0.87 11.56 -1.04
CA ALA A 43 2.00 12.21 -1.70
C ALA A 43 2.18 11.66 -3.12
N ASN A 44 2.40 12.55 -4.09
CA ASN A 44 2.68 12.17 -5.47
C ASN A 44 3.63 13.18 -6.13
N ARG A 45 4.56 12.72 -6.97
CA ARG A 45 5.51 13.58 -7.71
C ARG A 45 4.86 14.70 -8.52
N THR A 46 3.66 14.45 -9.04
CA THR A 46 2.84 15.43 -9.74
C THR A 46 1.74 15.87 -8.79
N ALA A 47 1.90 17.02 -8.14
CA ALA A 47 1.02 17.51 -7.08
C ALA A 47 -0.45 17.55 -7.52
N GLU A 48 -0.71 17.98 -8.76
CA GLU A 48 -2.05 18.12 -9.31
C GLU A 48 -2.84 16.79 -9.31
N ARG A 49 -2.15 15.65 -9.39
CA ARG A 49 -2.81 14.34 -9.31
C ARG A 49 -3.22 14.00 -7.88
N ALA A 50 -2.40 14.36 -6.88
CA ALA A 50 -2.78 14.18 -5.48
C ALA A 50 -3.94 15.11 -5.10
N ASP A 51 -3.87 16.37 -5.54
CA ASP A 51 -4.94 17.36 -5.34
C ASP A 51 -6.27 16.91 -5.95
N ALA A 52 -6.23 16.36 -7.17
CA ALA A 52 -7.43 15.83 -7.83
C ALA A 52 -8.07 14.67 -7.03
N LEU A 53 -7.26 13.76 -6.48
CA LEU A 53 -7.77 12.68 -5.63
C LEU A 53 -8.29 13.22 -4.29
N ALA A 54 -7.61 14.18 -3.68
CA ALA A 54 -8.07 14.82 -2.46
C ALA A 54 -9.43 15.52 -2.65
N GLN A 55 -9.63 16.22 -3.78
CA GLN A 55 -10.91 16.81 -4.12
C GLN A 55 -12.00 15.78 -4.35
N GLU A 56 -11.66 14.65 -4.96
CA GLU A 56 -12.60 13.56 -5.24
C GLU A 56 -13.08 12.85 -3.97
N PHE A 57 -12.17 12.54 -3.04
CA PHE A 57 -12.48 11.78 -1.83
C PHE A 57 -12.80 12.65 -0.60
N GLY A 58 -12.52 13.96 -0.66
CA GLY A 58 -12.89 14.93 0.37
C GLY A 58 -11.92 14.97 1.56
N ALA A 59 -12.41 15.50 2.69
CA ALA A 59 -11.59 15.94 3.82
C ALA A 59 -10.74 14.85 4.51
N GLY A 60 -11.02 13.57 4.27
CA GLY A 60 -10.21 12.46 4.78
C GLY A 60 -8.89 12.27 4.04
N VAL A 61 -8.72 12.88 2.85
CA VAL A 61 -7.49 12.79 2.04
C VAL A 61 -6.78 14.14 2.04
N VAL A 62 -5.59 14.16 2.63
CA VAL A 62 -4.74 15.34 2.76
C VAL A 62 -3.59 15.22 1.76
N PRO A 63 -3.54 16.04 0.70
CA PRO A 63 -2.41 16.03 -0.22
C PRO A 63 -1.17 16.59 0.49
N VAL A 64 -0.03 15.95 0.28
CA VAL A 64 1.27 16.35 0.83
C VAL A 64 2.27 16.48 -0.31
N ALA A 65 3.15 17.49 -0.23
CA ALA A 65 4.22 17.66 -1.21
C ALA A 65 5.13 16.43 -1.24
N TRP A 66 5.60 16.04 -2.41
CA TRP A 66 6.46 14.85 -2.55
C TRP A 66 7.76 14.97 -1.75
N GLU A 67 8.27 16.19 -1.63
CA GLU A 67 9.46 16.55 -0.86
C GLU A 67 9.24 16.38 0.65
N GLU A 68 7.99 16.44 1.11
CA GLU A 68 7.60 16.30 2.52
C GLU A 68 7.16 14.86 2.87
N ARG A 69 7.28 13.91 1.93
CA ARG A 69 6.83 12.52 2.12
C ARG A 69 7.42 11.82 3.34
N ASP A 70 8.66 12.16 3.71
CA ASP A 70 9.33 11.60 4.89
C ASP A 70 8.67 12.13 6.18
N ALA A 71 8.47 13.45 6.26
CA ALA A 71 7.81 14.10 7.39
C ALA A 71 6.34 13.66 7.53
N ALA A 72 5.68 13.33 6.41
CA ALA A 72 4.32 12.79 6.40
C ALA A 72 4.18 11.46 7.13
N LEU A 73 5.27 10.74 7.41
CA LEU A 73 5.23 9.47 8.14
C LEU A 73 5.08 9.64 9.65
N ASP A 74 5.29 10.84 10.19
CA ASP A 74 5.25 11.12 11.63
C ASP A 74 3.88 10.76 12.25
N GLY A 75 3.88 9.80 13.19
CA GLY A 75 2.67 9.28 13.82
C GLY A 75 1.75 8.47 12.91
N ALA A 76 2.16 8.15 11.68
CA ALA A 76 1.40 7.29 10.78
C ALA A 76 1.53 5.81 11.20
N GLY A 77 0.41 5.10 11.18
CA GLY A 77 0.37 3.66 11.48
C GLY A 77 0.50 2.78 10.24
N LEU A 78 0.41 3.36 9.04
CA LEU A 78 0.47 2.65 7.77
C LEU A 78 1.16 3.51 6.71
N LEU A 79 2.15 2.94 6.03
CA LEU A 79 2.71 3.45 4.78
C LEU A 79 2.33 2.50 3.64
N VAL A 80 1.74 3.02 2.56
CA VAL A 80 1.41 2.26 1.36
C VAL A 80 2.14 2.84 0.14
N ASN A 81 3.05 2.08 -0.47
CA ASN A 81 3.64 2.42 -1.76
C ASN A 81 2.75 1.90 -2.89
N THR A 82 2.14 2.81 -3.64
CA THR A 82 1.35 2.48 -4.86
C THR A 82 2.05 2.95 -6.13
N THR A 83 3.30 3.42 -6.01
CA THR A 83 4.13 3.81 -7.15
C THR A 83 4.78 2.58 -7.81
N GLN A 84 5.56 2.82 -8.85
CA GLN A 84 6.38 1.79 -9.48
C GLN A 84 7.81 1.72 -8.91
N LEU A 85 8.15 2.57 -7.93
CA LEU A 85 9.48 2.60 -7.32
C LEU A 85 9.69 1.31 -6.50
N GLY A 86 10.86 0.69 -6.67
CA GLY A 86 11.19 -0.63 -6.12
C GLY A 86 10.82 -1.82 -7.02
N MET A 87 10.11 -1.60 -8.14
CA MET A 87 9.83 -2.65 -9.12
C MET A 87 11.07 -2.97 -9.96
N THR A 88 11.23 -4.21 -10.42
CA THR A 88 12.32 -4.61 -11.32
C THR A 88 12.44 -3.66 -12.52
N GLY A 89 13.62 -3.06 -12.69
CA GLY A 89 13.91 -2.09 -13.75
C GLY A 89 13.47 -0.65 -13.44
N GLN A 90 12.94 -0.39 -12.24
CA GLN A 90 12.68 0.94 -11.70
C GLN A 90 13.68 1.25 -10.58
N PRO A 91 13.95 2.54 -10.30
CA PRO A 91 14.74 2.90 -9.14
C PRO A 91 14.02 2.56 -7.84
N ASP A 92 14.79 2.40 -6.76
CA ASP A 92 14.26 2.19 -5.43
C ASP A 92 13.46 3.42 -4.93
N LEU A 93 12.57 3.18 -3.96
CA LEU A 93 11.87 4.26 -3.29
C LEU A 93 12.77 4.88 -2.23
N GLU A 94 13.33 6.05 -2.53
CA GLU A 94 14.03 6.86 -1.53
C GLU A 94 13.02 7.48 -0.54
N ILE A 95 13.00 6.97 0.68
CA ILE A 95 12.14 7.46 1.78
C ILE A 95 12.80 7.15 3.11
N ALA A 96 12.84 8.12 4.03
CA ALA A 96 13.33 7.89 5.39
C ALA A 96 12.20 7.30 6.26
N LEU A 97 12.38 6.07 6.75
CA LEU A 97 11.38 5.41 7.60
C LEU A 97 11.45 5.82 9.07
N ASP A 98 12.43 6.66 9.45
CA ASP A 98 12.66 7.14 10.82
C ASP A 98 11.43 7.68 11.54
N PRO A 99 10.55 8.44 10.87
CA PRO A 99 9.37 9.00 11.51
C PRO A 99 8.21 8.01 11.72
N LEU A 100 8.25 6.80 11.14
CA LEU A 100 7.21 5.80 11.39
C LEU A 100 7.26 5.30 12.83
N ASP A 101 6.09 5.13 13.43
CA ASP A 101 5.94 4.47 14.73
C ASP A 101 6.47 3.03 14.68
N GLY A 102 6.99 2.52 15.80
CA GLY A 102 7.54 1.16 15.88
C GLY A 102 6.53 0.03 15.70
N ASP A 103 5.22 0.34 15.75
CA ASP A 103 4.12 -0.59 15.48
C ASP A 103 3.46 -0.34 14.10
N ALA A 104 4.03 0.55 13.29
CA ALA A 104 3.51 0.85 11.96
C ALA A 104 3.71 -0.30 10.98
N VAL A 105 2.89 -0.30 9.94
CA VAL A 105 2.94 -1.28 8.85
C VAL A 105 3.44 -0.61 7.57
N VAL A 106 4.34 -1.28 6.86
CA VAL A 106 4.79 -0.87 5.53
C VAL A 106 4.24 -1.85 4.49
N TYR A 107 3.39 -1.34 3.61
CA TYR A 107 2.76 -2.09 2.54
C TYR A 107 3.27 -1.60 1.19
N ASP A 108 3.96 -2.46 0.44
CA ASP A 108 4.36 -2.19 -0.94
C ASP A 108 3.44 -2.95 -1.92
N LEU A 109 2.85 -2.26 -2.89
CA LEU A 109 2.05 -2.91 -3.94
C LEU A 109 2.90 -3.53 -5.05
N VAL A 110 4.21 -3.23 -5.07
CA VAL A 110 5.15 -3.95 -5.93
C VAL A 110 5.17 -5.42 -5.52
N TYR A 111 5.05 -6.30 -6.51
CA TYR A 111 5.11 -7.76 -6.33
C TYR A 111 6.24 -8.42 -7.12
N ALA A 112 7.00 -7.65 -7.92
CA ALA A 112 8.16 -8.12 -8.65
C ALA A 112 9.29 -7.08 -8.52
N PRO A 113 10.24 -7.30 -7.59
CA PRO A 113 10.36 -8.43 -6.66
C PRO A 113 9.33 -8.40 -5.51
N LEU A 114 9.15 -9.52 -4.80
CA LEU A 114 8.30 -9.59 -3.59
C LEU A 114 8.92 -8.88 -2.38
N GLU A 115 10.25 -8.95 -2.25
CA GLU A 115 11.00 -8.17 -1.26
C GLU A 115 11.65 -6.98 -1.98
N THR A 116 11.03 -5.82 -1.87
CA THR A 116 11.60 -4.55 -2.36
C THR A 116 12.59 -3.99 -1.35
N ASP A 117 13.44 -3.04 -1.76
CA ASP A 117 14.31 -2.30 -0.84
C ASP A 117 13.50 -1.62 0.29
N LEU A 118 12.29 -1.12 0.00
CA LEU A 118 11.39 -0.56 1.00
C LEU A 118 11.03 -1.59 2.08
N LEU A 119 10.58 -2.78 1.66
CA LEU A 119 10.18 -3.84 2.59
C LEU A 119 11.39 -4.40 3.36
N TYR A 120 12.54 -4.54 2.70
CA TYR A 120 13.79 -4.93 3.35
C TYR A 120 14.19 -3.94 4.45
N ARG A 121 14.21 -2.63 4.16
CA ARG A 121 14.54 -1.58 5.15
C ARG A 121 13.51 -1.49 6.27
N ALA A 122 12.23 -1.70 5.98
CA ALA A 122 11.18 -1.76 7.00
C ALA A 122 11.37 -2.96 7.94
N GLY A 123 11.65 -4.15 7.38
CA GLY A 123 11.94 -5.36 8.14
C GLY A 123 13.19 -5.24 9.02
N ALA A 124 14.24 -4.56 8.53
CA ALA A 124 15.45 -4.26 9.30
C ALA A 124 15.18 -3.37 10.53
N ARG A 125 14.05 -2.66 10.55
CA ARG A 125 13.55 -1.86 11.68
C ARG A 125 12.51 -2.59 12.52
N HIS A 126 12.25 -3.87 12.24
CA HIS A 126 11.22 -4.69 12.87
C HIS A 126 9.78 -4.19 12.66
N LEU A 127 9.55 -3.39 11.61
CA LEU A 127 8.19 -3.01 11.21
C LEU A 127 7.49 -4.19 10.52
N ALA A 128 6.18 -4.27 10.67
CA ALA A 128 5.39 -5.25 9.93
C ALA A 128 5.38 -4.90 8.44
N THR A 129 5.61 -5.88 7.58
CA THR A 129 5.68 -5.70 6.13
C THR A 129 4.59 -6.47 5.41
N VAL A 130 4.04 -5.88 4.36
CA VAL A 130 3.06 -6.51 3.47
C VAL A 130 3.50 -6.30 2.03
N ASP A 131 3.60 -7.39 1.27
CA ASP A 131 3.94 -7.35 -0.16
C ASP A 131 2.69 -7.24 -1.06
N GLY A 132 2.92 -6.93 -2.33
CA GLY A 132 1.89 -6.63 -3.31
C GLY A 132 1.16 -7.85 -3.88
N LEU A 133 1.69 -9.07 -3.70
CA LEU A 133 1.16 -10.25 -4.38
C LEU A 133 -0.25 -10.58 -3.89
N GLY A 134 -0.52 -10.42 -2.60
CA GLY A 134 -1.87 -10.66 -2.09
C GLY A 134 -2.91 -9.73 -2.72
N MET A 135 -2.56 -8.47 -3.00
CA MET A 135 -3.48 -7.57 -3.73
C MET A 135 -3.75 -8.08 -5.16
N LEU A 136 -2.71 -8.52 -5.88
CA LEU A 136 -2.84 -9.09 -7.22
C LEU A 136 -3.79 -10.30 -7.24
N LEU A 137 -3.68 -11.17 -6.24
CA LEU A 137 -4.53 -12.35 -6.13
C LEU A 137 -5.98 -12.00 -5.74
N HIS A 138 -6.15 -11.15 -4.73
CA HIS A 138 -7.49 -10.77 -4.26
C HIS A 138 -8.27 -9.98 -5.30
N GLN A 139 -7.63 -9.07 -6.04
CA GLN A 139 -8.31 -8.31 -7.10
C GLN A 139 -8.72 -9.18 -8.29
N ALA A 140 -8.11 -10.35 -8.48
CA ALA A 140 -8.48 -11.28 -9.55
C ALA A 140 -9.76 -12.06 -9.24
N ARG A 141 -10.15 -12.18 -7.96
CA ARG A 141 -11.30 -13.00 -7.53
C ARG A 141 -12.63 -12.55 -8.17
N PRO A 142 -13.02 -11.26 -8.17
CA PRO A 142 -14.31 -10.86 -8.74
C PRO A 142 -14.37 -11.08 -10.25
N GLY A 143 -13.26 -10.84 -10.96
CA GLY A 143 -13.16 -11.10 -12.40
C GLY A 143 -13.26 -12.59 -12.72
N PHE A 144 -12.56 -13.42 -11.95
CA PHE A 144 -12.63 -14.88 -12.08
C PHE A 144 -14.05 -15.39 -11.80
N ALA A 145 -14.71 -14.90 -10.76
CA ALA A 145 -16.10 -15.23 -10.44
C ALA A 145 -17.05 -14.85 -11.59
N ALA A 146 -16.89 -13.66 -12.16
CA ALA A 146 -17.72 -13.19 -13.27
C ALA A 146 -17.57 -14.05 -14.54
N TRP A 147 -16.37 -14.54 -14.85
CA TRP A 147 -16.12 -15.34 -16.05
C TRP A 147 -16.46 -16.82 -15.88
N PHE A 148 -16.14 -17.40 -14.72
CA PHE A 148 -16.19 -18.84 -14.51
C PHE A 148 -17.31 -19.29 -13.56
N GLY A 149 -18.06 -18.35 -13.00
CA GLY A 149 -19.18 -18.64 -12.09
C GLY A 149 -18.76 -19.25 -10.75
N ARG A 150 -17.48 -19.11 -10.37
CA ARG A 150 -16.92 -19.62 -9.11
C ARG A 150 -15.98 -18.59 -8.52
N GLU A 151 -16.15 -18.29 -7.25
CA GLU A 151 -15.23 -17.42 -6.54
C GLU A 151 -14.03 -18.23 -6.03
N PRO A 152 -12.78 -17.91 -6.45
CA PRO A 152 -11.61 -18.61 -5.94
C PRO A 152 -11.24 -18.08 -4.55
N GLU A 153 -10.76 -18.99 -3.70
CA GLU A 153 -10.17 -18.64 -2.41
C GLU A 153 -8.67 -18.39 -2.56
N VAL A 154 -8.18 -17.28 -2.01
CA VAL A 154 -6.74 -16.98 -1.96
C VAL A 154 -6.13 -17.73 -0.79
N THR A 155 -5.79 -18.99 -1.02
CA THR A 155 -5.15 -19.87 -0.04
C THR A 155 -3.63 -19.64 0.02
N GLY A 156 -2.99 -20.05 1.12
CA GLY A 156 -1.53 -20.02 1.23
C GLY A 156 -0.82 -20.86 0.16
N ALA A 157 -1.43 -21.97 -0.28
CA ALA A 157 -0.89 -22.79 -1.35
C ALA A 157 -0.95 -22.08 -2.72
N LEU A 158 -2.06 -21.40 -3.02
CA LEU A 158 -2.18 -20.58 -4.23
C LEU A 158 -1.16 -19.43 -4.20
N TYR A 159 -1.04 -18.77 -3.06
CA TYR A 159 -0.06 -17.71 -2.87
C TYR A 159 1.37 -18.20 -3.15
N ALA A 160 1.79 -19.30 -2.51
CA ALA A 160 3.12 -19.87 -2.69
C ALA A 160 3.38 -20.27 -4.15
N TYR A 161 2.41 -20.91 -4.80
CA TYR A 161 2.52 -21.32 -6.20
C TYR A 161 2.76 -20.14 -7.15
N VAL A 162 2.07 -19.00 -6.95
CA VAL A 162 2.27 -17.82 -7.77
C VAL A 162 3.58 -17.12 -7.41
N ALA A 163 3.94 -17.07 -6.13
CA ALA A 163 5.19 -16.49 -5.65
C ALA A 163 6.43 -17.19 -6.24
N GLU A 164 6.40 -18.52 -6.39
CA GLU A 164 7.48 -19.31 -7.02
C GLU A 164 7.71 -18.97 -8.51
N GLY A 165 6.71 -18.39 -9.18
CA GLY A 165 6.77 -18.05 -10.60
C GLY A 165 7.19 -16.61 -10.90
N LEU A 166 7.42 -15.78 -9.88
CA LEU A 166 7.84 -14.38 -9.99
C LEU A 166 9.37 -14.25 -9.94
#